data_AF-A0A9D1B2I1-F1
#
_entry.id   AF-A0A9D1B2I1-F1
#
_cell.length_a   1.000
_cell.length_b   1.000
_cell.length_c   1.000
_cell.angle_alpha   90.00
_cell.angle_beta   90.00
_cell.angle_gamma   90.00
#
_symmetry.space_group_name_H-M   'P 1'
#
loop_
_entity.id
_entity.type
_entity.pdbx_description
1 polymer ?
#
loop_
_entity_poly.entity_id
_entity_poly.type
_entity_poly.pdbx_seq_one_letter_code
_entity_poly.pdbx_strand_id
1 'polypeptide(L)' 'LAGQHAKYVENQLHAFKKGQRSNDAGKMMRAIAAKMTEEEIKAVASYVQGLH' A
#
# COMPACT_ATOMS: atom_id res chain seq x y z
N LEU A 1 -15.86 10.50 -0.50
CA LEU A 1 -14.39 10.74 -0.57
C LEU A 1 -13.56 9.68 0.19
N ALA A 2 -13.99 9.15 1.34
CA ALA A 2 -13.21 8.17 2.11
C ALA A 2 -12.76 6.90 1.33
N GLY A 3 -13.64 6.27 0.53
CA GLY A 3 -13.30 5.06 -0.24
C GLY A 3 -12.28 5.25 -1.37
N GLN A 4 -12.05 6.49 -1.82
CA GLN A 4 -11.02 6.76 -2.83
C GLN A 4 -9.61 6.61 -2.23
N HIS A 5 -9.45 6.89 -0.94
CA HIS A 5 -8.16 6.84 -0.27
C HIS A 5 -7.71 5.39 -0.03
N ALA A 6 -8.59 4.48 0.41
CA ALA A 6 -8.22 3.07 0.54
C ALA A 6 -7.80 2.47 -0.80
N LYS A 7 -8.59 2.68 -1.86
CA LYS A 7 -8.26 2.14 -3.19
C LYS A 7 -6.94 2.72 -3.73
N TYR A 8 -6.66 3.99 -3.44
CA TYR A 8 -5.37 4.58 -3.77
C TYR A 8 -4.23 3.92 -2.99
N VAL A 9 -4.34 3.78 -1.67
CA VAL A 9 -3.31 3.16 -0.80
C VAL A 9 -3.06 1.71 -1.19
N GLU A 10 -4.12 0.94 -1.44
CA GLU A 10 -4.06 -0.42 -1.98
C GLU A 10 -3.22 -0.43 -3.27
N ASN A 11 -3.62 0.35 -4.29
CA ASN A 11 -2.90 0.42 -5.55
C ASN A 11 -1.42 0.79 -5.38
N GLN A 12 -1.08 1.69 -4.45
CA GLN A 12 0.31 2.06 -4.18
C GLN A 12 1.10 0.91 -3.54
N LEU A 13 0.52 0.20 -2.58
CA LEU A 13 1.16 -0.97 -1.96
C LEU A 13 1.39 -2.09 -2.99
N HIS A 14 0.42 -2.35 -3.88
CA HIS A 14 0.62 -3.28 -4.99
C HIS A 14 1.72 -2.82 -5.95
N ALA A 15 1.78 -1.53 -6.27
CA ALA A 15 2.83 -0.98 -7.15
C ALA A 15 4.23 -1.12 -6.52
N PHE A 16 4.37 -0.96 -5.20
CA PHE A 16 5.61 -1.23 -4.48
C PHE A 16 5.95 -2.72 -4.48
N LYS A 17 4.98 -3.59 -4.18
CA LYS A 17 5.16 -5.06 -4.18
C LYS A 17 5.61 -5.59 -5.55
N LYS A 18 5.08 -5.02 -6.64
CA LYS A 18 5.45 -5.36 -8.02
C LYS A 18 6.71 -4.64 -8.52
N GLY A 19 7.31 -3.75 -7.72
CA GLY A 19 8.47 -2.94 -8.12
C GLY A 19 8.17 -1.88 -9.19
N GLN A 20 6.90 -1.65 -9.53
CA GLN A 20 6.46 -0.61 -10.47
C GLN A 20 6.63 0.79 -9.89
N ARG A 21 6.66 0.89 -8.55
CA ARG A 21 6.92 2.13 -7.82
C ARG A 21 8.26 2.00 -7.08
N SER A 22 9.16 2.95 -7.32
CA SER A 22 10.52 2.97 -6.76
C SER A 22 10.93 4.33 -6.20
N ASN A 23 9.96 5.24 -6.00
CA ASN A 23 10.20 6.58 -5.43
C ASN A 23 10.37 6.56 -3.90
N ASP A 24 10.72 5.42 -3.33
CA ASP A 24 11.08 5.21 -1.95
C ASP A 24 12.62 5.13 -1.83
N ALA A 25 13.24 6.26 -1.49
CA ALA A 25 14.67 6.29 -1.17
C ALA A 25 14.94 5.29 -0.04
N GLY A 26 15.85 4.33 -0.27
CA GLY A 26 16.14 3.26 0.69
C GLY A 26 15.29 2.00 0.56
N LYS A 27 14.41 1.87 -0.44
CA LYS A 27 13.62 0.65 -0.72
C LYS A 27 12.70 0.19 0.42
N MET A 28 12.41 1.07 1.38
CA MET A 28 11.70 0.72 2.61
C MET A 28 10.27 0.24 2.34
N MET A 29 9.52 0.97 1.51
CA MET A 29 8.15 0.60 1.17
C MET A 29 8.09 -0.66 0.29
N ARG A 30 9.06 -0.83 -0.61
CA ARG A 30 9.21 -2.07 -1.38
C ARG A 30 9.50 -3.27 -0.48
N ALA A 31 10.40 -3.12 0.49
CA ALA A 31 10.75 -4.19 1.43
C ALA A 31 9.59 -4.59 2.35
N ILE A 32 8.75 -3.63 2.75
CA ILE A 32 7.55 -3.88 3.55
C ILE A 32 6.47 -4.54 2.66
N ALA A 33 6.12 -3.94 1.53
CA ALA A 33 5.06 -4.43 0.65
C ALA A 33 5.37 -5.82 0.06
N ALA A 34 6.65 -6.15 -0.15
CA ALA A 34 7.07 -7.49 -0.60
C ALA A 34 6.75 -8.59 0.42
N LYS A 35 6.62 -8.25 1.71
CA LYS A 35 6.30 -9.21 2.78
C LYS A 35 4.80 -9.33 3.05
N MET A 36 3.98 -8.49 2.41
CA MET A 36 2.54 -8.45 2.69
C MET A 36 1.76 -9.41 1.78
N THR A 37 0.75 -10.07 2.34
CA THR A 37 -0.29 -10.78 1.57
C THR A 37 -1.29 -9.79 0.96
N GLU A 38 -2.15 -10.28 0.07
CA GLU A 38 -3.20 -9.45 -0.53
C GLU A 38 -4.24 -9.01 0.52
N GLU A 39 -4.52 -9.87 1.50
CA GLU A 39 -5.40 -9.59 2.62
C GLU A 39 -4.82 -8.50 3.53
N GLU A 40 -3.52 -8.56 3.82
CA GLU A 40 -2.82 -7.56 4.63
C GLU A 40 -2.79 -6.19 3.94
N ILE A 41 -2.59 -6.15 2.62
CA ILE A 41 -2.61 -4.91 1.85
C ILE A 41 -4.00 -4.25 1.93
N LYS A 42 -5.07 -5.04 1.76
CA LYS A 42 -6.45 -4.56 1.91
C LYS A 42 -6.73 -4.09 3.33
N ALA A 43 -6.29 -4.83 4.33
CA ALA A 43 -6.47 -4.47 5.73
C ALA A 43 -5.79 -3.14 6.07
N VAL A 44 -4.55 -2.93 5.62
CA VAL A 44 -3.81 -1.67 5.81
C VAL A 44 -4.48 -0.52 5.07
N ALA A 45 -4.93 -0.73 3.84
CA ALA A 45 -5.65 0.28 3.07
C ALA A 45 -6.96 0.71 3.75
N SER A 46 -7.73 -0.25 4.28
CA SER A 46 -8.95 0.03 5.05
C SER A 46 -8.65 0.72 6.39
N TYR A 47 -7.58 0.32 7.07
CA TYR A 47 -7.15 0.94 8.33
C TYR A 47 -6.75 2.41 8.14
N VAL A 48 -5.93 2.71 7.12
CA VAL A 48 -5.54 4.09 6.78
C VAL A 48 -6.77 4.94 6.44
N GLN A 49 -7.76 4.38 5.76
CA GLN A 49 -9.02 5.09 5.49
C GLN A 49 -9.82 5.39 6.77
N GLY A 50 -9.84 4.48 7.75
CA GLY A 50 -10.59 4.65 9.00
C GLY A 50 -9.95 5.63 10.00
N LEU A 51 -8.70 6.05 9.76
CA LEU A 51 -7.99 7.05 10.56
C LEU A 51 -8.28 8.51 10.15
N HIS A 52 -9.07 8.72 9.08
CA HIS A 52 -9.41 10.03 8.52
C HIS A 52 -10.84 10.49 8.87
#